data_AF-A0A6B3GXU2-F1
#
_entry.id   AF-A0A6B3GXU2-F1
#
_cell.length_a   1.000
_cell.length_b   1.000
_cell.length_c   1.000
_cell.angle_alpha   90.00
_cell.angle_beta   90.00
_cell.angle_gamma   90.00
#
_symmetry.space_group_name_H-M   'P 1'
#
loop_
_entity.id
_entity.type
_entity.pdbx_description
1 polymer ?
#
loop_
_entity_poly.entity_id
_entity_poly.type
_entity_poly.pdbx_seq_one_letter_code
_entity_poly.pdbx_strand_id
1 'polypeptide(L)'
;YLNVVGPAAVLRHVRRCWASLFTERAVIYRRRNGIEDRTVRMAVVVQRMVLPDASGVLFTADPVTGHRRTATVDAGFGLGEALVSGLVNPDVFTVRDDAVVAKAIAVKQRALHALPGGGTREVTVEPRQQERPALTDAQVVELVRLGRRIEAHFGCPQDIEWCLTDDGFRIVQSRPITTLFPVPV
;
A
#
# COMPACT_ATOMS: atom_id res chain seq x y z
N TYR A 1 6.45 4.92 -9.74
CA TYR A 1 6.77 6.34 -9.97
C TYR A 1 5.73 7.17 -9.28
N LEU A 2 6.11 8.08 -8.38
CA LEU A 2 5.19 8.96 -7.65
C LEU A 2 5.44 10.44 -8.00
N ASN A 3 4.41 11.26 -7.78
CA ASN A 3 4.43 12.71 -7.93
C ASN A 3 5.04 13.21 -9.26
N VAL A 4 4.51 12.73 -10.39
CA VAL A 4 4.96 13.18 -11.73
C VAL A 4 4.14 14.38 -12.16
N VAL A 5 4.80 15.50 -12.47
CA VAL A 5 4.14 16.77 -12.81
C VAL A 5 4.37 17.13 -14.28
N GLY A 6 3.27 17.47 -14.97
CA GLY A 6 3.30 17.96 -16.35
C GLY A 6 3.12 16.87 -17.41
N PRO A 7 2.38 17.15 -18.51
CA PRO A 7 2.04 16.14 -19.53
C PRO A 7 3.26 15.44 -20.16
N ALA A 8 4.31 16.20 -20.48
CA ALA A 8 5.53 15.66 -21.06
C ALA A 8 6.25 14.68 -20.11
N ALA A 9 6.25 14.98 -18.80
CA ALA A 9 6.83 14.10 -17.80
C ALA A 9 5.98 12.84 -17.61
N VAL A 10 4.66 12.94 -17.63
CA VAL A 10 3.75 11.78 -17.57
C VAL A 10 4.01 10.85 -18.74
N LEU A 11 4.01 11.35 -19.99
CA LEU A 11 4.29 10.54 -21.17
C LEU A 11 5.67 9.87 -21.13
N ARG A 12 6.68 10.57 -20.61
CA ARG A 12 8.02 10.00 -20.39
C ARG A 12 7.98 8.84 -19.40
N HIS A 13 7.25 8.96 -18.29
CA HIS A 13 7.15 7.89 -17.29
C HIS A 13 6.28 6.72 -17.77
N VAL A 14 5.25 6.95 -18.59
CA VAL A 14 4.49 5.87 -19.26
C VAL A 14 5.43 5.00 -20.10
N ARG A 15 6.31 5.62 -20.91
CA ARG A 15 7.32 4.89 -21.68
C ARG A 15 8.29 4.10 -20.79
N ARG A 16 8.69 4.67 -19.65
CA ARG A 16 9.53 3.97 -18.67
C ARG A 16 8.81 2.78 -18.02
N CYS A 17 7.51 2.89 -17.73
CA CYS A 17 6.71 1.75 -17.25
C CYS A 17 6.72 0.61 -18.27
N TRP A 18 6.47 0.90 -19.56
CA TRP A 18 6.55 -0.12 -20.60
C TRP A 18 7.95 -0.73 -20.72
N ALA A 19 9.01 0.09 -20.63
CA ALA A 19 10.38 -0.39 -20.63
C ALA A 19 10.68 -1.33 -19.44
N SER A 20 9.98 -1.17 -18.31
CA SER A 20 10.19 -1.99 -17.11
C SER A 20 9.87 -3.48 -17.33
N LEU A 21 9.00 -3.80 -18.30
CA LEU A 21 8.75 -5.18 -18.75
C LEU A 21 10.01 -5.88 -19.27
N PHE A 22 10.99 -5.14 -19.76
CA PHE A 22 12.18 -5.70 -20.42
C PHE A 22 13.42 -5.64 -19.54
N THR A 23 13.25 -5.41 -18.24
CA THR A 23 14.34 -5.58 -17.26
C THR A 23 14.73 -7.05 -17.17
N GLU A 24 16.01 -7.31 -16.85
CA GLU A 24 16.54 -8.68 -16.70
C GLU A 24 15.69 -9.51 -15.74
N ARG A 25 15.33 -8.94 -14.58
CA ARG A 25 14.47 -9.60 -13.59
C ARG A 25 13.12 -10.02 -14.18
N ALA A 26 12.47 -9.14 -14.95
CA ALA A 26 11.17 -9.40 -15.55
C ALA A 26 11.25 -10.47 -16.65
N VAL A 27 12.28 -10.43 -17.48
CA VAL A 27 12.53 -11.43 -18.54
C VAL A 27 12.79 -12.81 -17.93
N ILE A 28 13.66 -12.91 -16.92
CA ILE A 28 13.96 -14.18 -16.25
C ILE A 28 12.69 -14.75 -15.59
N TYR A 29 11.90 -13.92 -14.91
CA TYR A 29 10.64 -14.35 -14.31
C TYR A 29 9.68 -14.94 -15.36
N ARG A 30 9.50 -14.27 -16.50
CA ARG A 30 8.63 -14.77 -17.56
C ARG A 30 9.10 -16.09 -18.14
N ARG A 31 10.39 -16.21 -18.44
CA ARG A 31 10.97 -17.47 -18.94
C ARG A 31 10.77 -18.62 -17.96
N ARG A 32 10.98 -18.39 -16.66
CA ARG A 32 10.74 -19.39 -15.61
C ARG A 32 9.29 -19.84 -15.51
N ASN A 33 8.34 -18.97 -15.85
CA ASN A 33 6.91 -19.26 -15.82
C ASN A 33 6.31 -19.62 -17.20
N GLY A 34 7.15 -19.81 -18.23
CA GLY A 34 6.69 -20.16 -19.58
C GLY A 34 5.86 -19.07 -20.27
N ILE A 35 6.00 -17.80 -19.85
CA ILE A 35 5.26 -16.67 -20.43
C ILE A 35 6.04 -16.13 -21.64
N GLU A 36 5.42 -16.14 -22.81
CA GLU A 36 6.03 -15.66 -24.05
C GLU A 36 6.17 -14.12 -24.05
N ASP A 37 7.36 -13.61 -24.41
CA ASP A 37 7.63 -12.17 -24.39
C ASP A 37 6.72 -11.36 -25.33
N ARG A 38 6.26 -11.94 -26.45
CA ARG A 38 5.47 -11.24 -27.48
C ARG A 38 4.00 -11.08 -27.10
N THR A 39 3.49 -11.86 -26.15
CA THR A 39 2.08 -11.86 -25.76
C THR A 39 1.79 -10.89 -24.62
N VAL A 40 2.82 -10.45 -23.89
CA VAL A 40 2.65 -9.52 -22.78
C VAL A 40 2.23 -8.14 -23.27
N ARG A 41 1.25 -7.57 -22.57
CA ARG A 41 0.77 -6.20 -22.74
C ARG A 41 0.74 -5.54 -21.36
N MET A 42 0.99 -4.23 -21.31
CA MET A 42 0.94 -3.47 -20.06
C MET A 42 0.06 -2.23 -20.25
N ALA A 43 -1.00 -2.16 -19.46
CA ALA A 43 -1.69 -0.91 -19.20
C ALA A 43 -0.92 -0.11 -18.14
N VAL A 44 -0.92 1.21 -18.26
CA VAL A 44 -0.31 2.12 -17.27
C VAL A 44 -1.42 2.95 -16.66
N VAL A 45 -1.60 2.83 -15.35
CA VAL A 45 -2.56 3.63 -14.58
C VAL A 45 -1.94 5.00 -14.31
N VAL A 46 -2.66 6.06 -14.70
CA VAL A 46 -2.32 7.44 -14.35
C VAL A 46 -3.38 7.93 -13.37
N GLN A 47 -2.97 8.08 -12.11
CA GLN A 47 -3.85 8.47 -11.01
C GLN A 47 -3.42 9.81 -10.44
N ARG A 48 -4.39 10.58 -9.95
CA ARG A 48 -4.11 11.80 -9.19
C ARG A 48 -3.33 11.45 -7.91
N MET A 49 -2.25 12.16 -7.67
CA MET A 49 -1.44 11.99 -6.47
C MET A 49 -2.22 12.41 -5.22
N VAL A 50 -2.21 11.56 -4.19
CA VAL A 50 -2.69 11.90 -2.84
C VAL A 50 -1.48 12.41 -2.03
N LEU A 51 -1.70 13.42 -1.19
CA LEU A 51 -0.68 13.97 -0.29
C LEU A 51 -1.05 13.58 1.16
N PRO A 52 -0.71 12.37 1.60
CA PRO A 52 -1.12 11.85 2.89
C PRO A 52 -0.26 12.31 4.06
N ASP A 53 -0.88 12.40 5.23
CA ASP A 53 -0.18 12.44 6.52
C ASP A 53 0.30 11.04 6.92
N ALA A 54 -0.53 10.04 6.65
CA ALA A 54 -0.22 8.63 6.86
C ALA A 54 -0.71 7.77 5.71
N SER A 55 -0.04 6.67 5.44
CA SER A 55 -0.45 5.70 4.43
C SER A 55 0.02 4.31 4.80
N GLY A 56 -0.49 3.32 4.09
CA GLY A 56 -0.01 1.96 4.25
C GLY A 56 -0.93 0.94 3.63
N VAL A 57 -0.98 -0.23 4.27
CA VAL A 57 -1.64 -1.42 3.75
C VAL A 57 -2.65 -1.95 4.77
N LEU A 58 -3.79 -2.42 4.30
CA LEU A 58 -4.81 -3.12 5.08
C LEU A 58 -5.02 -4.50 4.45
N PHE A 59 -4.85 -5.55 5.25
CA PHE A 59 -5.32 -6.89 4.90
C PHE A 59 -6.61 -7.19 5.66
N THR A 60 -7.67 -7.57 4.94
CA THR A 60 -8.95 -7.93 5.59
C THR A 60 -8.94 -9.32 6.23
N ALA A 61 -7.90 -10.11 5.98
CA ALA A 61 -7.62 -11.36 6.68
C ALA A 61 -6.17 -11.35 7.16
N ASP A 62 -5.88 -12.05 8.26
CA ASP A 62 -4.51 -12.21 8.72
C ASP A 62 -3.69 -12.97 7.65
N PRO A 63 -2.66 -12.34 7.05
CA PRO A 63 -1.90 -12.96 5.97
C PRO A 63 -0.94 -14.06 6.44
N VAL A 64 -0.66 -14.14 7.74
CA VAL A 64 0.24 -15.13 8.36
C VAL A 64 -0.54 -16.36 8.80
N THR A 65 -1.61 -16.16 9.57
CA THR A 65 -2.42 -17.26 10.13
C THR A 65 -3.57 -17.70 9.23
N GLY A 66 -3.99 -16.84 8.29
CA GLY A 66 -5.16 -17.03 7.46
C GLY A 66 -6.50 -16.79 8.16
N HIS A 67 -6.47 -16.21 9.37
CA HIS A 67 -7.69 -15.95 10.14
C HIS A 67 -8.50 -14.79 9.53
N ARG A 68 -9.61 -15.14 8.88
CA ARG A 68 -10.45 -14.20 8.08
C ARG A 68 -11.23 -13.17 8.89
N ARG A 69 -11.42 -13.39 10.20
CA ARG A 69 -12.05 -12.40 11.10
C ARG A 69 -11.07 -11.39 11.67
N THR A 70 -9.78 -11.60 11.46
CA THR A 70 -8.72 -10.69 11.91
C THR A 70 -8.27 -9.87 10.72
N ALA A 71 -8.24 -8.55 10.86
CA ALA A 71 -7.62 -7.65 9.89
C ALA A 71 -6.29 -7.13 10.45
N THR A 72 -5.31 -6.89 9.57
CA THR A 72 -4.04 -6.27 9.93
C THR A 72 -3.87 -4.97 9.16
N VAL A 73 -3.44 -3.92 9.86
CA VAL A 73 -3.17 -2.59 9.28
C VAL A 73 -1.72 -2.25 9.51
N ASP A 74 -0.99 -2.05 8.42
CA ASP A 74 0.35 -1.50 8.43
C ASP A 74 0.26 -0.01 8.12
N ALA A 75 0.84 0.85 8.96
CA ALA A 75 0.76 2.30 8.81
C ALA A 75 2.12 2.98 9.02
N GLY A 76 2.42 3.98 8.19
CA GLY A 76 3.58 4.86 8.37
C GLY A 76 3.26 6.29 7.95
N PHE A 77 4.19 7.20 8.25
CA PHE A 77 4.04 8.62 7.90
C PHE A 77 4.37 8.89 6.44
N GLY A 78 3.66 9.84 5.84
CA GLY A 78 3.87 10.27 4.46
C GLY A 78 3.45 9.21 3.44
N LEU A 79 4.19 9.12 2.34
CA LEU A 79 3.87 8.29 1.18
C LEU A 79 4.16 6.79 1.39
N GLY A 80 3.24 5.95 0.89
CA GLY A 80 3.25 4.51 1.12
C GLY A 80 4.39 3.75 0.44
N GLU A 81 5.03 4.36 -0.56
CA GLU A 81 6.21 3.79 -1.22
C GLU A 81 7.34 3.50 -0.23
N ALA A 82 7.45 4.24 0.87
CA ALA A 82 8.44 3.98 1.92
C ALA A 82 8.22 2.61 2.59
N LEU A 83 6.96 2.21 2.83
CA LEU A 83 6.64 0.90 3.42
C LEU A 83 6.91 -0.21 2.41
N VAL A 84 6.40 -0.05 1.17
CA VAL A 84 6.50 -1.09 0.13
C VAL A 84 7.94 -1.36 -0.30
N SER A 85 8.80 -0.35 -0.24
CA SER A 85 10.24 -0.48 -0.52
C SER A 85 11.06 -1.02 0.66
N GLY A 86 10.45 -1.21 1.84
CA GLY A 86 11.14 -1.66 3.05
C GLY A 86 12.08 -0.62 3.65
N LEU A 87 11.92 0.67 3.29
CA LEU A 87 12.74 1.75 3.82
C LEU A 87 12.39 2.11 5.27
N VAL A 88 11.15 1.82 5.69
CA VAL A 88 10.64 2.16 7.03
C VAL A 88 9.88 0.98 7.62
N ASN A 89 10.00 0.80 8.94
CA ASN A 89 9.18 -0.14 9.68
C ASN A 89 7.81 0.50 9.97
N PRO A 90 6.69 -0.17 9.65
CA PRO A 90 5.37 0.35 9.91
C PRO A 90 4.93 0.11 11.36
N ASP A 91 3.97 0.89 11.81
CA ASP A 91 3.09 0.48 12.91
C ASP A 91 2.19 -0.65 12.41
N VAL A 92 2.01 -1.67 13.23
CA VAL A 92 1.15 -2.81 12.92
C VAL A 92 0.01 -2.87 13.92
N PHE A 93 -1.21 -2.80 13.43
CA PHE A 93 -2.43 -2.93 14.22
C PHE A 93 -3.17 -4.20 13.83
N THR A 94 -3.65 -4.93 14.83
CA THR A 94 -4.51 -6.10 14.64
C THR A 94 -5.91 -5.75 15.12
N VAL A 95 -6.91 -5.93 14.25
CA VAL A 95 -8.30 -5.64 14.55
C VAL A 95 -9.15 -6.89 14.45
N ARG A 96 -10.00 -7.11 15.45
CA ARG A 96 -10.99 -8.17 15.47
C ARG A 96 -12.26 -7.65 16.13
N ASP A 97 -13.40 -7.95 15.53
CA ASP A 97 -14.73 -7.56 16.05
C ASP A 97 -14.82 -6.05 16.38
N ASP A 98 -14.39 -5.20 15.43
CA ASP A 98 -14.37 -3.72 15.55
C ASP A 98 -13.53 -3.16 16.72
N ALA A 99 -12.59 -3.94 17.25
CA ALA A 99 -11.67 -3.51 18.29
C ALA A 99 -10.21 -3.77 17.90
N VAL A 100 -9.32 -2.83 18.25
CA VAL A 100 -7.87 -3.05 18.18
C VAL A 100 -7.49 -4.02 19.30
N VAL A 101 -7.07 -5.23 18.94
CA VAL A 101 -6.70 -6.29 19.89
C VAL A 101 -5.20 -6.39 20.13
N ALA A 102 -4.38 -5.86 19.21
CA ALA A 102 -2.94 -5.75 19.38
C ALA A 102 -2.40 -4.57 18.58
N LYS A 103 -1.30 -3.98 19.07
CA LYS A 103 -0.54 -2.94 18.35
C LYS A 103 0.95 -3.09 18.61
N ALA A 104 1.74 -2.94 17.56
CA ALA A 104 3.18 -2.81 17.60
C ALA A 104 3.56 -1.48 16.94
N ILE A 105 4.11 -0.55 17.72
CA ILE A 105 4.45 0.79 17.24
C ILE A 105 5.94 0.83 16.93
N ALA A 106 6.27 1.13 15.68
CA ALA A 106 7.65 1.21 15.22
C ALA A 106 8.24 2.62 15.40
N VAL A 107 9.55 2.68 15.58
CA VAL A 107 10.30 3.96 15.55
C VAL A 107 10.45 4.41 14.10
N LYS A 108 9.60 5.34 13.67
CA LYS A 108 9.53 5.83 12.29
C LYS A 108 10.51 6.99 12.10
N GLN A 109 11.79 6.69 11.88
CA GLN A 109 12.86 7.71 11.76
C GLN A 109 12.79 8.53 10.46
N ARG A 110 12.20 7.94 9.41
CA ARG A 110 12.16 8.49 8.05
C ARG A 110 10.73 8.42 7.53
N ALA A 111 10.41 9.35 6.63
CA ALA A 111 9.16 9.36 5.86
C ALA A 111 9.47 9.84 4.44
N LEU A 112 8.61 9.48 3.47
CA LEU A 112 8.75 9.93 2.09
C LEU A 112 7.68 10.98 1.77
N HIS A 113 8.08 12.14 1.27
CA HIS A 113 7.19 13.27 0.99
C HIS A 113 7.27 13.66 -0.49
N ALA A 114 6.16 14.14 -1.04
CA ALA A 114 6.11 14.70 -2.38
C ALA A 114 6.81 16.08 -2.41
N LEU A 115 7.59 16.35 -3.46
CA LEU A 115 8.20 17.66 -3.67
C LEU A 115 7.32 18.59 -4.53
N PRO A 116 7.33 19.91 -4.26
CA PRO A 116 6.79 20.88 -5.20
C PRO A 116 7.47 20.74 -6.57
N GLY A 117 6.69 20.65 -7.64
CA GLY A 117 7.21 20.51 -9.01
C GLY A 117 7.55 19.08 -9.45
N GLY A 118 7.43 18.09 -8.56
CA GLY A 118 7.51 16.67 -8.88
C GLY A 118 8.65 15.91 -8.21
N GLY A 119 8.50 14.59 -8.16
CA GLY A 119 9.40 13.68 -7.45
C GLY A 119 9.11 13.56 -5.95
N THR A 120 9.90 12.76 -5.27
CA THR A 120 9.76 12.49 -3.83
C THR A 120 11.08 12.73 -3.12
N ARG A 121 11.01 13.00 -1.82
CA ARG A 121 12.18 13.16 -0.97
C ARG A 121 11.96 12.44 0.35
N GLU A 122 12.99 11.74 0.80
CA GLU A 122 13.05 11.23 2.15
C GLU A 122 13.29 12.38 3.14
N VAL A 123 12.55 12.39 4.24
CA VAL A 123 12.69 13.37 5.31
C VAL A 123 12.86 12.65 6.64
N THR A 124 13.71 13.22 7.50
CA THR A 124 13.83 12.77 8.89
C THR A 124 12.57 13.18 9.64
N VAL A 125 11.96 12.24 10.35
CA VAL A 125 10.82 12.51 11.23
C VAL A 125 11.34 13.10 12.54
N GLU A 126 10.67 14.14 13.03
CA GLU A 126 11.01 14.77 14.31
C GLU A 126 11.04 13.75 15.45
N PRO A 127 12.06 13.76 16.35
CA PRO A 127 12.21 12.74 17.40
C PRO A 127 10.94 12.48 18.21
N ARG A 128 10.20 13.54 18.57
CA ARG A 128 8.94 13.47 19.31
C ARG A 128 7.78 12.78 18.56
N GLN A 129 7.89 12.61 17.25
CA GLN A 129 6.89 11.95 16.40
C GLN A 129 7.26 10.52 16.05
N GLN A 130 8.54 10.13 16.16
CA GLN A 130 9.02 8.83 15.67
C GLN A 130 8.33 7.65 16.37
N GLU A 131 8.04 7.78 17.66
CA GLU A 131 7.37 6.77 18.49
C GLU A 131 5.85 6.96 18.56
N ARG A 132 5.32 8.02 17.93
CA ARG A 132 3.87 8.21 17.89
C ARG A 132 3.25 7.26 16.87
N PRO A 133 2.05 6.72 17.15
CA PRO A 133 1.35 5.92 16.16
C PRO A 133 0.93 6.80 14.97
N ALA A 134 1.05 6.27 13.76
CA ALA A 134 0.62 6.95 12.53
C ALA A 134 -0.91 7.09 12.43
N LEU A 135 -1.65 6.20 13.10
CA LEU A 135 -3.10 6.22 13.20
C LEU A 135 -3.55 6.14 14.66
N THR A 136 -4.68 6.76 14.97
CA THR A 136 -5.40 6.51 16.23
C THR A 136 -6.18 5.20 16.16
N ASP A 137 -6.43 4.57 17.30
CA ASP A 137 -7.21 3.32 17.37
C ASP A 137 -8.61 3.49 16.70
N ALA A 138 -9.24 4.67 16.81
CA ALA A 138 -10.50 4.98 16.15
C ALA A 138 -10.38 5.00 14.61
N GLN A 139 -9.33 5.64 14.08
CA GLN A 139 -9.04 5.65 12.64
C GLN A 139 -8.73 4.25 12.11
N VAL A 140 -8.03 3.42 12.89
CA VAL A 140 -7.75 2.03 12.53
C VAL A 140 -9.05 1.23 12.39
N VAL A 141 -9.98 1.36 13.34
CA VAL A 141 -11.29 0.69 13.26
C VAL A 141 -12.11 1.21 12.09
N GLU A 142 -12.13 2.51 11.84
CA GLU A 142 -12.80 3.12 10.68
C GLU A 142 -12.27 2.55 9.36
N LEU A 143 -10.93 2.49 9.21
CA LEU A 143 -10.27 1.94 8.03
C LEU A 143 -10.61 0.45 7.84
N VAL A 144 -10.63 -0.35 8.90
CA VAL A 144 -11.00 -1.77 8.81
C VAL A 144 -12.46 -1.92 8.39
N ARG A 145 -13.38 -1.11 8.91
CA ARG A 145 -14.79 -1.11 8.45
C ARG A 145 -14.90 -0.77 6.97
N LEU A 146 -14.13 0.19 6.48
CA LEU A 146 -14.05 0.51 5.04
C LEU A 146 -13.53 -0.70 4.24
N GLY A 147 -12.47 -1.36 4.71
CA GLY A 147 -11.94 -2.57 4.08
C GLY A 147 -12.93 -3.72 4.05
N ARG A 148 -13.70 -3.94 5.12
CA ARG A 148 -14.77 -4.96 5.16
C ARG A 148 -15.87 -4.68 4.14
N ARG A 149 -16.22 -3.42 3.89
CA ARG A 149 -17.15 -3.05 2.80
C ARG A 149 -16.59 -3.38 1.42
N ILE A 150 -15.29 -3.19 1.22
CA ILE A 150 -14.60 -3.52 -0.04
C ILE A 150 -14.51 -5.04 -0.23
N GLU A 151 -14.13 -5.78 0.81
CA GLU A 151 -14.15 -7.25 0.83
C GLU A 151 -15.54 -7.80 0.52
N ALA A 152 -16.59 -7.25 1.14
CA ALA A 152 -17.98 -7.66 0.86
C ALA A 152 -18.36 -7.41 -0.60
N HIS A 153 -17.89 -6.31 -1.20
CA HIS A 153 -18.12 -6.02 -2.63
C HIS A 153 -17.42 -7.03 -3.55
N PHE A 154 -16.19 -7.43 -3.25
CA PHE A 154 -15.41 -8.37 -4.06
C PHE A 154 -15.65 -9.85 -3.72
N GLY A 155 -16.34 -10.15 -2.60
CA GLY A 155 -16.63 -11.51 -2.15
C GLY A 155 -15.43 -12.32 -1.66
N CYS A 156 -14.27 -11.69 -1.48
CA CYS A 156 -13.04 -12.37 -1.05
C CYS A 156 -12.11 -11.42 -0.28
N PRO A 157 -11.22 -11.95 0.59
CA PRO A 157 -10.28 -11.13 1.35
C PRO A 157 -9.41 -10.25 0.46
N GLN A 158 -9.21 -9.01 0.88
CA GLN A 158 -8.51 -7.98 0.12
C GLN A 158 -7.23 -7.51 0.82
N ASP A 159 -6.23 -7.25 0.00
CA ASP A 159 -5.03 -6.45 0.29
C ASP A 159 -5.25 -5.06 -0.33
N ILE A 160 -5.32 -4.04 0.53
CA ILE A 160 -5.79 -2.70 0.21
C ILE A 160 -4.70 -1.69 0.55
N GLU A 161 -4.29 -0.90 -0.44
CA GLU A 161 -3.42 0.26 -0.21
C GLU A 161 -4.28 1.51 0.02
N TRP A 162 -3.93 2.28 1.05
CA TRP A 162 -4.70 3.43 1.49
C TRP A 162 -3.82 4.63 1.84
N CYS A 163 -4.44 5.81 1.84
CA CYS A 163 -3.87 7.08 2.24
C CYS A 163 -4.84 7.80 3.18
N LEU A 164 -4.34 8.40 4.25
CA LEU A 164 -5.07 9.27 5.15
C LEU A 164 -4.69 10.73 4.86
N THR A 165 -5.71 11.55 4.66
CA THR A 165 -5.60 13.01 4.49
C THR A 165 -6.53 13.71 5.47
N ASP A 166 -6.48 15.03 5.56
CA ASP A 166 -7.44 15.84 6.31
C ASP A 166 -8.91 15.52 5.93
N ASP A 167 -9.17 15.20 4.65
CA ASP A 167 -10.49 14.82 4.14
C ASP A 167 -10.84 13.33 4.37
N GLY A 168 -10.09 12.63 5.21
CA GLY A 168 -10.26 11.21 5.54
C GLY A 168 -9.52 10.24 4.59
N PHE A 169 -9.93 8.97 4.64
CA PHE A 169 -9.27 7.89 3.90
C PHE A 169 -9.51 7.95 2.39
N ARG A 170 -8.50 7.56 1.62
CA ARG A 170 -8.51 7.36 0.17
C ARG A 170 -7.93 5.99 -0.14
N ILE A 171 -8.67 5.18 -0.88
CA ILE A 171 -8.20 3.88 -1.36
C ILE A 171 -7.48 4.08 -2.68
N VAL A 172 -6.24 3.62 -2.79
CA VAL A 172 -5.42 3.79 -4.00
C VAL A 172 -5.25 2.48 -4.77
N GLN A 173 -5.37 1.34 -4.11
CA GLN A 173 -5.38 0.01 -4.73
C GLN A 173 -6.17 -0.98 -3.87
N SER A 174 -6.79 -1.97 -4.51
CA SER A 174 -7.35 -3.16 -3.86
C SER A 174 -7.08 -4.37 -4.74
N ARG A 175 -6.66 -5.48 -4.14
CA ARG A 175 -6.45 -6.75 -4.83
C ARG A 175 -6.82 -7.93 -3.92
N PRO A 176 -7.21 -9.09 -4.47
CA PRO A 176 -7.48 -10.28 -3.67
C PRO A 176 -6.20 -10.81 -3.00
N ILE A 177 -6.33 -11.31 -1.76
CA ILE A 177 -5.26 -12.06 -1.10
C ILE A 177 -5.25 -13.48 -1.67
N THR A 178 -4.22 -13.83 -2.44
CA THR A 178 -4.12 -15.13 -3.14
C THR A 178 -3.33 -16.19 -2.39
N THR A 179 -2.73 -15.85 -1.25
CA THR A 179 -1.90 -16.75 -0.43
C THR A 179 -2.69 -17.53 0.63
N LEU A 180 -3.97 -17.23 0.82
CA LEU A 180 -4.81 -17.87 1.84
C LEU A 180 -5.28 -19.26 1.38
N PHE A 181 -5.17 -20.26 2.25
CA PHE A 181 -5.80 -21.55 2.04
C PHE A 181 -7.33 -21.39 1.93
N PRO A 182 -8.01 -22.08 1.00
CA PRO A 182 -9.46 -22.00 0.84
C PRO A 182 -10.18 -22.48 2.10
N VAL A 183 -11.38 -21.95 2.34
CA VAL A 183 -12.25 -22.45 3.40
C VAL A 183 -12.83 -23.78 2.92
N PRO A 184 -12.79 -24.86 3.73
CA PRO A 184 -13.50 -26.09 3.40
C PRO A 184 -14.98 -25.79 3.14
N VAL A 185 -15.50 -26.31 2.03
CA VAL A 185 -16.92 -26.21 1.64
C VAL A 185 -17.75 -27.20 2.42
#